data_AF-A0A382NTT4-F1
#
_entry.id   AF-A0A382NTT4-F1
#
_cell.length_a   1.000
_cell.length_b   1.000
_cell.length_c   1.000
_cell.angle_alpha   90.00
_cell.angle_beta   90.00
_cell.angle_gamma   90.00
#
_symmetry.space_group_name_H-M   'P 1'
#
loop_
_entity.id
_entity.type
_entity.pdbx_description
1 polymer ?
#
loop_
_entity_poly.entity_id
_entity_poly.type
_entity_poly.pdbx_seq_one_letter_code
_entity_poly.pdbx_strand_id
1 'polypeptide(L)'
;MRICEPHAHMYARTTHDYEAMAKAGIEVIVEPAFWLGETRKSPGSFFDYFDHLIGYEHKRAATYGIRQYVTIAMNPKEANDRDLGKAVVDELPRFLEVDHVVAVGEIGFDAISDAEEESFVRQVELAREFGLPLLIHSPHVNKHAGIKQLLEVLGHLDFPMEKVLMDHNTEETTGMSLAAGAWAGHTIYPISKVSPERMANIIQEHGFERMMINSAADWGPSDPLMVPYTIEELQRRGVVEEDIQKLVWDNPMSFFSQSGRMS
;
A
#
# COMPACT_ATOMS: atom_id res chain seq x y z
N MET A 1 -11.37 -18.35 -7.26
CA MET A 1 -10.26 -17.55 -6.73
C MET A 1 -10.78 -16.45 -5.83
N ARG A 2 -10.11 -16.21 -4.71
CA ARG A 2 -10.39 -15.08 -3.80
C ARG A 2 -9.38 -13.98 -4.07
N ILE A 3 -9.77 -12.70 -4.02
CA ILE A 3 -8.85 -11.59 -4.29
C ILE A 3 -8.79 -10.64 -3.09
N CYS A 4 -7.57 -10.35 -2.66
CA CYS A 4 -7.23 -9.27 -1.75
C CYS A 4 -6.61 -8.15 -2.61
N GLU A 5 -7.19 -6.96 -2.55
CA GLU A 5 -6.64 -5.74 -3.14
C GLU A 5 -5.82 -5.02 -2.05
N PRO A 6 -4.49 -5.18 -2.01
CA PRO A 6 -3.65 -4.78 -0.88
C PRO A 6 -3.40 -3.27 -0.81
N HIS A 7 -3.88 -2.50 -1.78
CA HIS A 7 -3.74 -1.06 -1.80
C HIS A 7 -4.81 -0.48 -2.74
N ALA A 8 -5.90 0.06 -2.18
CA ALA A 8 -6.88 0.83 -2.92
C ALA A 8 -7.45 2.01 -2.11
N HIS A 9 -7.39 3.22 -2.66
CA HIS A 9 -7.89 4.43 -2.00
C HIS A 9 -9.38 4.66 -2.29
N MET A 10 -10.24 3.89 -1.64
CA MET A 10 -11.68 3.93 -1.87
C MET A 10 -12.36 5.22 -1.44
N TYR A 11 -11.72 6.04 -0.62
CA TYR A 11 -12.14 7.43 -0.38
C TYR A 11 -12.27 8.24 -1.68
N ALA A 12 -11.44 7.95 -2.69
CA ALA A 12 -11.51 8.56 -4.01
C ALA A 12 -12.59 7.95 -4.93
N ARG A 13 -13.32 6.93 -4.47
CA ARG A 13 -14.14 6.05 -5.30
C ARG A 13 -15.61 6.10 -4.98
N THR A 14 -16.38 5.66 -5.97
CA THR A 14 -17.83 5.61 -5.90
C THR A 14 -18.30 4.26 -5.37
N THR A 15 -19.56 4.18 -4.98
CA THR A 15 -20.17 2.90 -4.62
C THR A 15 -20.28 1.93 -5.78
N HIS A 16 -20.29 2.42 -7.03
CA HIS A 16 -20.30 1.57 -8.21
C HIS A 16 -19.01 0.76 -8.31
N ASP A 17 -17.88 1.35 -7.92
CA ASP A 17 -16.59 0.68 -7.90
C ASP A 17 -16.60 -0.49 -6.91
N TYR A 18 -17.17 -0.32 -5.71
CA TYR A 18 -17.37 -1.41 -4.76
C TYR A 18 -18.22 -2.56 -5.33
N GLU A 19 -19.33 -2.25 -6.01
CA GLU A 19 -20.16 -3.28 -6.66
C GLU A 19 -19.40 -4.05 -7.74
N ALA A 20 -18.60 -3.33 -8.53
CA ALA A 20 -17.80 -3.92 -9.59
C ALA A 20 -16.69 -4.83 -9.01
N MET A 21 -15.97 -4.34 -7.99
CA MET A 21 -14.93 -5.09 -7.28
C MET A 21 -15.49 -6.37 -6.66
N ALA A 22 -16.63 -6.29 -5.97
CA ALA A 22 -17.27 -7.46 -5.36
C ALA A 22 -17.69 -8.49 -6.43
N LYS A 23 -18.27 -8.05 -7.55
CA LYS A 23 -18.62 -8.93 -8.69
C LYS A 23 -17.40 -9.58 -9.34
N ALA A 24 -16.25 -8.92 -9.31
CA ALA A 24 -14.98 -9.44 -9.83
C ALA A 24 -14.27 -10.40 -8.85
N GLY A 25 -14.82 -10.64 -7.66
CA GLY A 25 -14.27 -11.57 -6.68
C GLY A 25 -13.29 -10.95 -5.67
N ILE A 26 -13.24 -9.62 -5.57
CA ILE A 26 -12.52 -8.93 -4.49
C ILE A 26 -13.32 -9.07 -3.20
N GLU A 27 -12.71 -9.72 -2.21
CA GLU A 27 -13.31 -9.95 -0.89
C GLU A 27 -12.67 -9.07 0.20
N VAL A 28 -11.44 -8.61 -0.03
CA VAL A 28 -10.66 -7.85 0.94
C VAL A 28 -10.00 -6.67 0.26
N ILE A 29 -10.04 -5.51 0.90
CA ILE A 29 -9.30 -4.31 0.50
C ILE A 29 -8.44 -3.87 1.68
N VAL A 30 -7.22 -3.44 1.40
CA VAL A 30 -6.41 -2.62 2.31
C VAL A 30 -6.34 -1.22 1.73
N GLU A 31 -6.81 -0.23 2.48
CA GLU A 31 -6.86 1.18 2.06
C GLU A 31 -5.84 2.01 2.84
N PRO A 32 -4.78 2.50 2.17
CA PRO A 32 -3.83 3.41 2.80
C PRO A 32 -4.37 4.82 2.92
N ALA A 33 -4.06 5.47 4.04
CA ALA A 33 -4.16 6.91 4.16
C ALA A 33 -3.26 7.58 3.12
N PHE A 34 -3.83 8.49 2.33
CA PHE A 34 -3.12 9.11 1.20
C PHE A 34 -3.45 10.59 1.03
N TRP A 35 -2.86 11.20 0.00
CA TRP A 35 -3.03 12.60 -0.36
C TRP A 35 -4.39 12.84 -1.05
N LEU A 36 -5.16 13.83 -0.60
CA LEU A 36 -6.58 13.99 -0.97
C LEU A 36 -6.85 14.77 -2.28
N GLY A 37 -5.84 15.02 -3.11
CA GLY A 37 -5.98 15.94 -4.25
C GLY A 37 -5.61 17.40 -3.92
N GLU A 38 -5.40 17.70 -2.63
CA GLU A 38 -4.95 18.99 -2.11
C GLU A 38 -4.10 18.76 -0.85
N THR A 39 -3.06 19.57 -0.66
CA THR A 39 -2.27 19.54 0.57
C THR A 39 -3.11 20.07 1.72
N ARG A 40 -3.34 19.22 2.73
CA ARG A 40 -4.09 19.59 3.92
C ARG A 40 -3.36 20.71 4.67
N LYS A 41 -4.15 21.60 5.27
CA LYS A 41 -3.66 22.84 5.91
C LYS A 41 -3.72 22.81 7.43
N SER A 42 -4.29 21.75 8.00
CA SER A 42 -4.40 21.58 9.44
C SER A 42 -4.37 20.10 9.82
N PRO A 43 -3.87 19.75 11.02
CA PRO A 43 -3.91 18.37 11.52
C PRO A 43 -5.35 17.84 11.63
N GLY A 44 -6.32 18.70 11.96
CA GLY A 44 -7.73 18.31 12.06
C GLY A 44 -8.26 17.66 10.77
N SER A 45 -7.84 18.14 9.59
CA SER A 45 -8.22 17.51 8.32
C SER A 45 -7.65 16.10 8.12
N PHE A 46 -6.51 15.78 8.73
CA PHE A 46 -6.01 14.40 8.76
C PHE A 46 -6.85 13.56 9.71
N PHE A 47 -7.18 14.09 10.89
CA PHE A 47 -7.90 13.34 11.91
C PHE A 47 -9.31 12.99 11.48
N ASP A 48 -10.05 13.95 10.92
CA ASP A 48 -11.40 13.71 10.38
C ASP A 48 -11.36 12.67 9.25
N TYR A 49 -10.31 12.70 8.43
CA TYR A 49 -10.10 11.73 7.36
C TYR A 49 -9.76 10.33 7.88
N PHE A 50 -8.87 10.22 8.87
CA PHE A 50 -8.55 8.94 9.50
C PHE A 50 -9.78 8.35 10.19
N ASP A 51 -10.56 9.17 10.91
CA ASP A 51 -11.84 8.78 11.52
C ASP A 51 -12.85 8.29 10.46
N HIS A 52 -12.88 8.91 9.28
CA HIS A 52 -13.70 8.44 8.16
C HIS A 52 -13.26 7.06 7.69
N LEU A 53 -11.96 6.85 7.44
CA LEU A 53 -11.41 5.57 6.98
C LEU A 53 -11.74 4.42 7.95
N ILE A 54 -11.41 4.59 9.23
CA ILE A 54 -11.62 3.54 10.25
C ILE A 54 -13.10 3.34 10.61
N GLY A 55 -13.92 4.38 10.38
CA GLY A 55 -15.30 4.42 10.84
C GLY A 55 -16.29 4.14 9.73
N TYR A 56 -16.55 5.16 8.92
CA TYR A 56 -17.60 5.12 7.91
C TYR A 56 -17.20 4.26 6.71
N GLU A 57 -15.97 4.41 6.21
CA GLU A 57 -15.49 3.69 5.03
C GLU A 57 -15.46 2.18 5.25
N HIS A 58 -15.01 1.74 6.44
CA HIS A 58 -15.06 0.35 6.86
C HIS A 58 -16.46 -0.25 6.81
N LYS A 59 -17.46 0.49 7.31
CA LYS A 59 -18.87 0.07 7.25
C LYS A 59 -19.40 0.13 5.82
N ARG A 60 -19.00 1.13 5.03
CA ARG A 60 -19.41 1.29 3.62
C ARG A 60 -18.97 0.09 2.80
N ALA A 61 -17.70 -0.31 2.86
CA ALA A 61 -17.19 -1.48 2.16
C ALA A 61 -17.94 -2.77 2.53
N ALA A 62 -18.24 -2.96 3.82
CA ALA A 62 -18.96 -4.14 4.31
C ALA A 62 -20.37 -4.29 3.72
N THR A 63 -21.04 -3.18 3.34
CA THR A 63 -22.37 -3.25 2.67
C THR A 63 -22.32 -3.93 1.30
N TYR A 64 -21.14 -3.99 0.69
CA TYR A 64 -20.88 -4.67 -0.59
C TYR A 64 -20.25 -6.06 -0.41
N GLY A 65 -20.14 -6.55 0.82
CA GLY A 65 -19.50 -7.84 1.13
C GLY A 65 -17.97 -7.80 1.10
N ILE A 66 -17.37 -6.61 1.09
CA ILE A 66 -15.91 -6.43 1.10
C ILE A 66 -15.44 -6.11 2.51
N ARG A 67 -14.43 -6.83 2.99
CA ARG A 67 -13.75 -6.55 4.26
C ARG A 67 -12.66 -5.51 4.02
N GLN A 68 -12.80 -4.34 4.62
CA GLN A 68 -11.80 -3.28 4.51
C GLN A 68 -10.90 -3.29 5.74
N TYR A 69 -9.59 -3.26 5.51
CA TYR A 69 -8.57 -2.91 6.47
C TYR A 69 -7.91 -1.62 6.00
N VAL A 70 -7.21 -0.93 6.88
CA VAL A 70 -6.57 0.34 6.53
C VAL A 70 -5.13 0.40 6.99
N THR A 71 -4.35 1.27 6.37
CA THR A 71 -3.05 1.68 6.88
C THR A 71 -3.12 3.18 7.16
N ILE A 72 -2.56 3.63 8.28
CA ILE A 72 -2.66 5.02 8.72
C ILE A 72 -1.27 5.60 8.91
N ALA A 73 -1.05 6.79 8.34
CA ALA A 73 0.23 7.48 8.35
C ALA A 73 0.09 8.95 7.97
N MET A 74 1.16 9.70 8.22
CA MET A 74 1.46 10.97 7.58
C MET A 74 2.15 10.71 6.23
N ASN A 75 1.46 11.06 5.13
CA ASN A 75 1.97 10.91 3.77
C ASN A 75 3.24 11.76 3.54
N PRO A 76 4.25 11.26 2.80
CA PRO A 76 5.52 11.99 2.59
C PRO A 76 5.34 13.35 1.93
N LYS A 77 4.45 13.48 0.95
CA LYS A 77 4.26 14.73 0.21
C LYS A 77 3.90 15.89 1.15
N GLU A 78 3.01 15.62 2.11
CA GLU A 78 2.53 16.62 3.06
C GLU A 78 3.46 16.78 4.27
N ALA A 79 4.38 15.84 4.50
CA ALA A 79 5.36 15.91 5.60
C ALA A 79 6.40 17.03 5.40
N ASN A 80 6.49 17.59 4.19
CA ASN A 80 7.32 18.75 3.89
C ASN A 80 6.90 20.01 4.67
N ASP A 81 5.64 20.10 5.13
CA ASP A 81 5.27 21.02 6.19
C ASP A 81 5.57 20.37 7.54
N ARG A 82 6.71 20.75 8.14
CA ARG A 82 7.25 20.11 9.35
C ARG A 82 6.34 20.25 10.56
N ASP A 83 5.71 21.41 10.74
CA ASP A 83 4.84 21.65 11.89
C ASP A 83 3.56 20.83 11.76
N LEU A 84 2.99 20.78 10.55
CA LEU A 84 1.84 19.94 10.23
C LEU A 84 2.18 18.46 10.40
N GLY A 85 3.27 17.99 9.78
CA GLY A 85 3.72 16.62 9.82
C GLY A 85 3.97 16.15 11.25
N LYS A 86 4.66 16.96 12.06
CA LYS A 86 4.87 16.65 13.47
C LYS A 86 3.56 16.54 14.24
N ALA A 87 2.65 17.50 14.08
CA ALA A 87 1.37 17.49 14.79
C ALA A 87 0.50 16.27 14.42
N VAL A 88 0.56 15.80 13.17
CA VAL A 88 -0.13 14.59 12.74
C VAL A 88 0.56 13.34 13.29
N VAL A 89 1.88 13.23 13.16
CA VAL A 89 2.66 12.06 13.60
C VAL A 89 2.55 11.84 15.12
N ASP A 90 2.55 12.91 15.91
CA ASP A 90 2.38 12.82 17.37
C ASP A 90 1.01 12.23 17.79
N GLU A 91 -0.01 12.36 16.95
CA GLU A 91 -1.38 11.87 17.21
C GLU A 91 -1.66 10.49 16.60
N LEU A 92 -0.79 9.97 15.72
CA LEU A 92 -0.93 8.64 15.12
C LEU A 92 -1.17 7.51 16.13
N PRO A 93 -0.54 7.46 17.33
CA PRO A 93 -0.80 6.43 18.34
C PRO A 93 -2.29 6.15 18.57
N ARG A 94 -3.13 7.20 18.64
CA ARG A 94 -4.58 7.07 18.83
C ARG A 94 -5.25 6.23 17.74
N PHE A 95 -4.80 6.36 16.50
CA PHE A 95 -5.36 5.65 15.36
C PHE A 95 -4.76 4.25 15.21
N LEU A 96 -3.47 4.08 15.51
CA LEU A 96 -2.77 2.81 15.38
C LEU A 96 -3.24 1.73 16.37
N GLU A 97 -3.99 2.10 17.42
CA GLU A 97 -4.63 1.15 18.35
C GLU A 97 -5.86 0.43 17.75
N VAL A 98 -6.41 0.90 16.64
CA VAL A 98 -7.67 0.38 16.09
C VAL A 98 -7.48 -0.99 15.41
N ASP A 99 -8.37 -1.94 15.71
CA ASP A 99 -8.26 -3.36 15.34
C ASP A 99 -8.10 -3.63 13.84
N HIS A 100 -8.64 -2.80 12.94
CA HIS A 100 -8.52 -3.00 11.48
C HIS A 100 -7.50 -2.07 10.82
N VAL A 101 -6.68 -1.37 11.61
CA VAL A 101 -5.47 -0.70 11.12
C VAL A 101 -4.34 -1.74 11.10
N VAL A 102 -3.90 -2.14 9.92
CA VAL A 102 -3.03 -3.33 9.76
C VAL A 102 -1.57 -3.00 9.45
N ALA A 103 -1.24 -1.74 9.19
CA ALA A 103 0.13 -1.27 8.99
C ALA A 103 0.24 0.22 9.25
N VAL A 104 1.46 0.70 9.44
CA VAL A 104 1.78 2.13 9.30
C VAL A 104 2.09 2.39 7.83
N GLY A 105 1.29 3.22 7.18
CA GLY A 105 1.43 3.52 5.76
C GLY A 105 0.32 4.40 5.21
N GLU A 106 0.52 5.06 4.06
CA GLU A 106 1.77 5.08 3.29
C GLU A 106 2.82 6.06 3.85
N ILE A 107 4.04 5.60 4.06
CA ILE A 107 5.21 6.40 4.46
C ILE A 107 6.35 6.22 3.47
N GLY A 108 7.31 7.15 3.38
CA GLY A 108 8.46 7.00 2.50
C GLY A 108 8.93 8.33 1.94
N PHE A 109 9.17 8.40 0.63
CA PHE A 109 9.66 9.60 -0.04
C PHE A 109 8.82 9.96 -1.26
N ASP A 110 8.59 11.26 -1.46
CA ASP A 110 8.06 11.83 -2.71
C ASP A 110 9.15 12.69 -3.38
N ALA A 111 9.67 13.69 -2.65
CA ALA A 111 10.71 14.60 -3.10
C ALA A 111 12.11 14.29 -2.54
N ILE A 112 12.24 13.31 -1.64
CA ILE A 112 13.48 12.92 -0.96
C ILE A 112 14.06 14.10 -0.17
N SER A 113 13.23 14.71 0.67
CA SER A 113 13.63 15.84 1.50
C SER A 113 13.99 15.40 2.93
N ASP A 114 14.79 16.22 3.62
CA ASP A 114 15.10 15.99 5.05
C ASP A 114 13.83 15.95 5.93
N ALA A 115 12.75 16.63 5.52
CA ALA A 115 11.49 16.64 6.25
C ALA A 115 10.74 15.31 6.07
N GLU A 116 10.77 14.76 4.86
CA GLU A 116 10.24 13.43 4.58
C GLU A 116 11.01 12.35 5.35
N GLU A 117 12.35 12.43 5.40
CA GLU A 117 13.18 11.46 6.14
C GLU A 117 12.93 11.51 7.66
N GLU A 118 12.85 12.70 8.25
CA GLU A 118 12.51 12.84 9.68
C GLU A 118 11.14 12.24 10.01
N SER A 119 10.13 12.55 9.19
CA SER A 119 8.78 12.00 9.32
C SER A 119 8.76 10.48 9.13
N PHE A 120 9.49 9.97 8.14
CA PHE A 120 9.63 8.55 7.85
C PHE A 120 10.23 7.80 9.05
N VAL A 121 11.37 8.25 9.57
CA VAL A 121 12.04 7.64 10.73
C VAL A 121 11.11 7.58 11.93
N ARG A 122 10.43 8.68 12.25
CA ARG A 122 9.50 8.72 13.39
C ARG A 122 8.34 7.74 13.24
N GLN A 123 7.82 7.56 12.04
CA GLN A 123 6.73 6.62 11.78
C GLN A 123 7.21 5.15 11.77
N VAL A 124 8.45 4.87 11.38
CA VAL A 124 9.08 3.54 11.55
C VAL A 124 9.19 3.17 13.03
N GLU A 125 9.56 4.12 13.89
CA GLU A 125 9.58 3.90 15.34
C GLU A 125 8.20 3.57 15.91
N LEU A 126 7.16 4.30 15.47
CA LEU A 126 5.78 4.01 15.85
C LEU A 126 5.37 2.61 15.37
N ALA A 127 5.70 2.22 14.14
CA ALA A 127 5.41 0.87 13.66
C ALA A 127 6.05 -0.20 14.55
N ARG A 128 7.29 0.02 15.01
CA ARG A 128 7.96 -0.86 15.97
C ARG A 128 7.25 -0.91 17.32
N GLU A 129 6.87 0.25 17.87
CA GLU A 129 6.17 0.36 19.15
C GLU A 129 4.83 -0.40 19.15
N PHE A 130 4.07 -0.29 18.05
CA PHE A 130 2.77 -0.93 17.88
C PHE A 130 2.86 -2.35 17.28
N GLY A 131 4.07 -2.83 16.96
CA GLY A 131 4.30 -4.16 16.36
C GLY A 131 3.77 -4.32 14.93
N LEU A 132 3.48 -3.21 14.24
CA LEU A 132 2.85 -3.17 12.93
C LEU A 132 3.88 -3.28 11.78
N PRO A 133 3.50 -3.88 10.63
CA PRO A 133 4.28 -3.79 9.41
C PRO A 133 4.24 -2.39 8.79
N LEU A 134 5.09 -2.18 7.78
CA LEU A 134 5.21 -0.93 7.03
C LEU A 134 4.73 -1.09 5.59
N LEU A 135 3.87 -0.18 5.15
CA LEU A 135 3.58 0.02 3.73
C LEU A 135 4.33 1.28 3.25
N ILE A 136 5.29 1.06 2.34
CA ILE A 136 6.21 2.09 1.87
C ILE A 136 5.80 2.63 0.51
N HIS A 137 5.66 3.95 0.42
CA HIS A 137 5.55 4.70 -0.82
C HIS A 137 6.94 4.97 -1.41
N SER A 138 7.23 4.37 -2.57
CA SER A 138 8.46 4.68 -3.31
C SER A 138 8.27 5.88 -4.24
N PRO A 139 9.29 6.77 -4.35
CA PRO A 139 9.13 8.04 -5.04
C PRO A 139 8.83 7.90 -6.53
N HIS A 140 8.18 8.91 -7.09
CA HIS A 140 7.84 8.98 -8.50
C HIS A 140 9.04 9.30 -9.40
N VAL A 141 10.00 10.08 -8.89
CA VAL A 141 11.22 10.48 -9.61
C VAL A 141 12.43 9.80 -8.97
N ASN A 142 13.42 9.39 -9.78
CA ASN A 142 14.62 8.69 -9.31
C ASN A 142 14.34 7.47 -8.42
N LYS A 143 13.29 6.70 -8.76
CA LYS A 143 12.75 5.59 -7.96
C LYS A 143 13.81 4.60 -7.48
N HIS A 144 14.75 4.19 -8.33
CA HIS A 144 15.83 3.29 -7.94
C HIS A 144 16.71 3.87 -6.82
N ALA A 145 17.07 5.15 -6.91
CA ALA A 145 17.84 5.82 -5.87
C ALA A 145 17.02 6.01 -4.59
N GLY A 146 15.74 6.37 -4.72
CA GLY A 146 14.84 6.53 -3.58
C GLY A 146 14.58 5.23 -2.82
N ILE A 147 14.32 4.12 -3.51
CA ILE A 147 14.17 2.79 -2.88
C ILE A 147 15.47 2.39 -2.20
N LYS A 148 16.62 2.60 -2.84
CA LYS A 148 17.92 2.33 -2.21
C LYS A 148 18.08 3.11 -0.90
N GLN A 149 17.76 4.40 -0.89
CA GLN A 149 17.83 5.23 0.33
C GLN A 149 16.86 4.74 1.40
N LEU A 150 15.61 4.40 1.05
CA LEU A 150 14.64 3.83 1.98
C LEU A 150 15.17 2.55 2.64
N LEU A 151 15.76 1.64 1.85
CA LEU A 151 16.35 0.41 2.36
C LEU A 151 17.58 0.67 3.25
N GLU A 152 18.42 1.65 2.91
CA GLU A 152 19.55 2.07 3.75
C GLU A 152 19.08 2.62 5.11
N VAL A 153 18.07 3.50 5.12
CA VAL A 153 17.50 4.05 6.36
C VAL A 153 16.88 2.93 7.21
N LEU A 154 16.07 2.06 6.62
CA LEU A 154 15.48 0.92 7.32
C LEU A 154 16.55 -0.04 7.88
N GLY A 155 17.65 -0.23 7.14
CA GLY A 155 18.80 -1.01 7.59
C GLY A 155 19.53 -0.36 8.77
N HIS A 156 19.74 0.96 8.75
CA HIS A 156 20.31 1.69 9.89
C HIS A 156 19.42 1.66 11.13
N LEU A 157 18.10 1.65 10.92
CA LEU A 157 17.13 1.53 12.01
C LEU A 157 17.01 0.08 12.53
N ASP A 158 17.58 -0.92 11.85
CA ASP A 158 17.41 -2.35 12.15
C ASP A 158 15.91 -2.75 12.18
N PHE A 159 15.15 -2.32 11.17
CA PHE A 159 13.76 -2.73 11.01
C PHE A 159 13.67 -4.05 10.21
N PRO A 160 12.87 -5.04 10.67
CA PRO A 160 12.78 -6.34 9.99
C PRO A 160 12.19 -6.20 8.58
N MET A 161 13.00 -6.53 7.57
CA MET A 161 12.62 -6.34 6.16
C MET A 161 11.42 -7.22 5.76
N GLU A 162 11.21 -8.37 6.39
CA GLU A 162 10.04 -9.21 6.18
C GLU A 162 8.71 -8.55 6.60
N LYS A 163 8.77 -7.46 7.39
CA LYS A 163 7.64 -6.60 7.75
C LYS A 163 7.52 -5.34 6.90
N VAL A 164 8.28 -5.23 5.81
CA VAL A 164 8.26 -4.09 4.89
C VAL A 164 7.64 -4.50 3.56
N LEU A 165 6.59 -3.78 3.16
CA LEU A 165 6.06 -3.82 1.80
C LEU A 165 6.54 -2.57 1.06
N MET A 166 7.53 -2.76 0.19
CA MET A 166 7.97 -1.73 -0.75
C MET A 166 6.99 -1.70 -1.91
N ASP A 167 6.19 -0.65 -2.04
CA ASP A 167 5.18 -0.56 -3.09
C ASP A 167 5.64 0.26 -4.29
N HIS A 168 4.87 0.17 -5.37
CA HIS A 168 5.08 0.83 -6.66
C HIS A 168 6.39 0.43 -7.34
N ASN A 169 6.80 -0.84 -7.17
CA ASN A 169 7.96 -1.37 -7.89
C ASN A 169 7.71 -1.44 -9.40
N THR A 170 8.81 -1.37 -10.14
CA THR A 170 8.88 -1.63 -11.58
C THR A 170 9.89 -2.75 -11.85
N GLU A 171 10.11 -3.09 -13.12
CA GLU A 171 11.13 -4.03 -13.57
C GLU A 171 12.51 -3.72 -12.95
N GLU A 172 12.86 -2.43 -12.85
CA GLU A 172 14.17 -1.98 -12.37
C GLU A 172 14.36 -2.12 -10.85
N THR A 173 13.28 -2.21 -10.08
CA THR A 173 13.34 -2.09 -8.62
C THR A 173 12.85 -3.32 -7.87
N THR A 174 12.10 -4.20 -8.54
CA THR A 174 11.57 -5.43 -7.97
C THR A 174 12.67 -6.29 -7.35
N GLY A 175 13.73 -6.57 -8.12
CA GLY A 175 14.86 -7.37 -7.63
C GLY A 175 15.56 -6.76 -6.42
N MET A 176 15.63 -5.43 -6.32
CA MET A 176 16.24 -4.74 -5.18
C MET A 176 15.42 -4.94 -3.89
N SER A 177 14.10 -4.76 -3.98
CA SER A 177 13.19 -4.95 -2.83
C SER A 177 13.23 -6.39 -2.33
N LEU A 178 13.16 -7.37 -3.24
CA LEU A 178 13.20 -8.79 -2.89
C LEU A 178 14.57 -9.21 -2.32
N ALA A 179 15.67 -8.73 -2.88
CA ALA A 179 17.02 -9.05 -2.39
C ALA A 179 17.29 -8.52 -0.97
N ALA A 180 16.62 -7.42 -0.58
CA ALA A 180 16.66 -6.92 0.80
C ALA A 180 15.81 -7.74 1.77
N GLY A 181 15.00 -8.69 1.28
CA GLY A 181 14.07 -9.46 2.09
C GLY A 181 12.73 -8.76 2.33
N ALA A 182 12.44 -7.67 1.64
CA ALA A 182 11.14 -7.01 1.67
C ALA A 182 10.10 -7.70 0.77
N TRP A 183 8.84 -7.34 0.95
CA TRP A 183 7.76 -7.64 0.02
C TRP A 183 7.72 -6.60 -1.09
N ALA A 184 7.39 -7.03 -2.31
CA ALA A 184 7.33 -6.17 -3.48
C ALA A 184 5.88 -5.98 -3.96
N GLY A 185 5.36 -4.78 -3.75
CA GLY A 185 4.07 -4.32 -4.26
C GLY A 185 4.20 -3.65 -5.63
N HIS A 186 3.21 -3.86 -6.48
CA HIS A 186 3.19 -3.36 -7.86
C HIS A 186 1.82 -2.75 -8.17
N THR A 187 1.81 -1.44 -8.41
CA THR A 187 0.60 -0.78 -8.89
C THR A 187 0.46 -0.94 -10.39
N ILE A 188 -0.67 -1.51 -10.79
CA ILE A 188 -0.97 -1.76 -12.19
C ILE A 188 -1.67 -0.54 -12.80
N TYR A 189 -0.87 0.44 -13.22
CA TYR A 189 -1.30 1.57 -14.06
C TYR A 189 -0.71 1.43 -15.46
N PRO A 190 -1.51 1.01 -16.47
CA PRO A 190 -0.99 0.72 -17.80
C PRO A 190 -0.29 1.89 -18.48
N ILE A 191 -0.71 3.13 -18.17
CA ILE A 191 -0.16 4.33 -18.80
C ILE A 191 1.09 4.84 -18.08
N SER A 192 1.05 4.91 -16.74
CA SER A 192 2.06 5.66 -15.96
C SER A 192 2.95 4.79 -15.07
N LYS A 193 2.60 3.53 -14.81
CA LYS A 193 3.38 2.60 -13.98
C LYS A 193 3.58 1.28 -14.71
N VAL A 194 3.05 0.17 -14.19
CA VAL A 194 3.19 -1.18 -14.75
C VAL A 194 1.88 -1.58 -15.43
N SER A 195 1.94 -2.14 -16.64
CA SER A 195 0.77 -2.74 -17.30
C SER A 195 0.63 -4.23 -16.92
N PRO A 196 -0.54 -4.86 -17.11
CA PRO A 196 -0.70 -6.31 -16.90
C PRO A 196 0.38 -7.15 -17.61
N GLU A 197 0.73 -6.81 -18.85
CA GLU A 197 1.72 -7.54 -19.64
C GLU A 197 3.13 -7.38 -19.07
N ARG A 198 3.46 -6.17 -18.59
CA ARG A 198 4.74 -5.88 -17.95
C ARG A 198 4.84 -6.60 -16.60
N MET A 199 3.75 -6.61 -15.83
CA MET A 199 3.68 -7.37 -14.58
C MET A 199 3.91 -8.86 -14.80
N ALA A 200 3.32 -9.44 -15.85
CA ALA A 200 3.54 -10.84 -16.21
C ALA A 200 5.03 -11.11 -16.56
N ASN A 201 5.73 -10.17 -17.19
CA ASN A 201 7.16 -10.30 -17.46
C ASN A 201 7.99 -10.22 -16.16
N ILE A 202 7.66 -9.30 -15.25
CA ILE A 202 8.31 -9.18 -13.92
C ILE A 202 8.18 -10.49 -13.15
N ILE A 203 6.98 -11.08 -13.13
CA ILE A 203 6.72 -12.38 -12.48
C ILE A 203 7.52 -13.50 -13.15
N GLN A 204 7.65 -13.50 -14.47
CA GLN A 204 8.46 -14.49 -15.18
C GLN A 204 9.94 -14.44 -14.76
N GLU A 205 10.45 -13.26 -14.43
CA GLU A 205 11.84 -13.05 -13.99
C GLU A 205 12.05 -13.38 -12.50
N HIS A 206 11.14 -12.96 -11.63
CA HIS A 206 11.33 -13.01 -10.18
C HIS A 206 10.49 -14.08 -9.45
N GLY A 207 9.52 -14.69 -10.12
CA GLY A 207 8.56 -15.62 -9.54
C GLY A 207 7.44 -14.93 -8.76
N PHE A 208 6.81 -15.68 -7.86
CA PHE A 208 5.62 -15.26 -7.11
C PHE A 208 5.87 -15.05 -5.62
N GLU A 209 7.03 -15.43 -5.08
CA GLU A 209 7.30 -15.32 -3.65
C GLU A 209 7.43 -13.85 -3.22
N ARG A 210 6.67 -13.43 -2.20
CA ARG A 210 6.64 -12.05 -1.69
C ARG A 210 6.27 -10.97 -2.70
N MET A 211 5.57 -11.35 -3.77
CA MET A 211 5.06 -10.45 -4.80
C MET A 211 3.59 -10.17 -4.57
N MET A 212 3.14 -8.94 -4.79
CA MET A 212 1.72 -8.63 -4.86
C MET A 212 1.44 -7.50 -5.83
N ILE A 213 0.20 -7.44 -6.30
CA ILE A 213 -0.28 -6.44 -7.24
C ILE A 213 -1.43 -5.66 -6.63
N ASN A 214 -1.56 -4.40 -7.00
CA ASN A 214 -2.67 -3.54 -6.59
C ASN A 214 -3.13 -2.63 -7.71
N SER A 215 -4.36 -2.17 -7.60
CA SER A 215 -4.87 -1.12 -8.47
C SER A 215 -4.53 0.28 -7.96
N ALA A 216 -4.18 0.50 -6.69
CA ALA A 216 -4.11 1.79 -6.01
C ALA A 216 -5.42 2.59 -6.00
N ALA A 217 -6.17 2.61 -7.11
CA ALA A 217 -7.47 3.24 -7.25
C ALA A 217 -7.47 4.70 -6.73
N ASP A 218 -6.38 5.45 -6.97
CA ASP A 218 -6.21 6.85 -6.56
C ASP A 218 -6.89 7.86 -7.51
N TRP A 219 -6.48 9.12 -7.46
CA TRP A 219 -6.96 10.20 -8.32
C TRP A 219 -6.54 10.13 -9.80
N GLY A 220 -5.61 9.24 -10.15
CA GLY A 220 -5.13 9.06 -11.52
C GLY A 220 -6.16 8.41 -12.45
N PRO A 221 -5.80 8.19 -13.73
CA PRO A 221 -6.62 7.42 -14.67
C PRO A 221 -6.54 5.93 -14.33
N SER A 222 -7.17 5.55 -13.22
CA SER A 222 -7.03 4.25 -12.58
C SER A 222 -8.37 3.53 -12.45
N ASP A 223 -8.33 2.22 -12.64
CA ASP A 223 -9.47 1.32 -12.66
C ASP A 223 -9.38 0.36 -11.45
N PRO A 224 -10.42 0.27 -10.60
CA PRO A 224 -10.40 -0.62 -9.44
C PRO A 224 -10.36 -2.12 -9.81
N LEU A 225 -10.54 -2.48 -11.08
CA LEU A 225 -10.50 -3.84 -11.59
C LEU A 225 -9.14 -4.24 -12.21
N MET A 226 -8.10 -3.42 -12.06
CA MET A 226 -6.79 -3.74 -12.64
C MET A 226 -6.16 -5.03 -12.09
N VAL A 227 -6.45 -5.41 -10.83
CA VAL A 227 -6.04 -6.72 -10.29
C VAL A 227 -6.75 -7.86 -11.03
N PRO A 228 -8.10 -7.90 -11.11
CA PRO A 228 -8.82 -8.84 -11.98
C PRO A 228 -8.32 -8.91 -13.44
N TYR A 229 -8.09 -7.77 -14.09
CA TYR A 229 -7.59 -7.78 -15.47
C TYR A 229 -6.16 -8.34 -15.60
N THR A 230 -5.33 -8.16 -14.57
CA THR A 230 -4.00 -8.77 -14.53
C THR A 230 -4.08 -10.27 -14.33
N ILE A 231 -5.04 -10.77 -13.53
CA ILE A 231 -5.33 -12.20 -13.42
C ILE A 231 -5.69 -12.79 -14.78
N GLU A 232 -6.57 -12.14 -15.55
CA GLU A 232 -6.95 -12.59 -16.90
C GLU A 232 -5.75 -12.64 -17.86
N GLU A 233 -4.83 -11.68 -17.79
CA GLU A 233 -3.59 -11.68 -18.58
C GLU A 233 -2.68 -12.86 -18.19
N LEU A 234 -2.49 -13.12 -16.90
CA LEU A 234 -1.69 -14.26 -16.42
C LEU A 234 -2.30 -15.60 -16.85
N GLN A 235 -3.62 -15.74 -16.76
CA GLN A 235 -4.34 -16.92 -17.25
C GLN A 235 -4.18 -17.12 -18.76
N ARG A 236 -4.26 -16.03 -19.56
CA ARG A 236 -4.01 -16.09 -21.01
C ARG A 236 -2.60 -16.54 -21.35
N ARG A 237 -1.62 -16.31 -20.45
CA ARG A 237 -0.24 -16.81 -20.56
C ARG A 237 -0.03 -18.22 -20.01
N GLY A 238 -1.07 -18.87 -19.51
CA GLY A 238 -1.00 -20.22 -18.98
C GLY A 238 -0.41 -20.33 -17.58
N VAL A 239 -0.37 -19.23 -16.82
CA VAL A 239 -0.03 -19.29 -15.38
C VAL A 239 -1.10 -20.08 -14.65
N VAL A 240 -0.68 -21.02 -13.80
CA VAL A 240 -1.60 -21.90 -13.07
C VAL A 240 -2.33 -21.16 -11.96
N GLU A 241 -3.52 -21.63 -11.61
CA GLU A 241 -4.40 -20.97 -10.64
C GLU A 241 -3.75 -20.79 -9.26
N GLU A 242 -2.93 -21.75 -8.83
CA GLU A 242 -2.21 -21.73 -7.54
C GLU A 242 -1.23 -20.54 -7.43
N ASP A 243 -0.45 -20.28 -8.48
CA ASP A 243 0.50 -19.18 -8.51
C ASP A 243 -0.20 -17.81 -8.51
N ILE A 244 -1.33 -17.71 -9.22
CA ILE A 244 -2.13 -16.48 -9.23
C ILE A 244 -2.78 -16.27 -7.86
N GLN A 245 -3.35 -17.31 -7.24
CA GLN A 245 -3.90 -17.26 -5.89
C GLN A 245 -2.84 -16.79 -4.89
N LYS A 246 -1.59 -17.25 -5.04
CA LYS A 246 -0.47 -16.77 -4.23
C LYS A 246 -0.24 -15.26 -4.38
N LEU A 247 -0.22 -14.75 -5.61
CA LEU A 247 0.01 -13.34 -5.91
C LEU A 247 -1.08 -12.41 -5.34
N VAL A 248 -2.34 -12.80 -5.48
CA VAL A 248 -3.49 -11.91 -5.23
C VAL A 248 -4.22 -12.20 -3.92
N TRP A 249 -3.83 -13.25 -3.20
CA TRP A 249 -4.42 -13.61 -1.92
C TRP A 249 -3.38 -14.00 -0.88
N ASP A 250 -2.64 -15.08 -1.09
CA ASP A 250 -1.82 -15.66 -0.02
C ASP A 250 -0.73 -14.69 0.42
N ASN A 251 -0.08 -14.01 -0.53
CA ASN A 251 0.95 -13.02 -0.24
C ASN A 251 0.41 -11.77 0.48
N PRO A 252 -0.60 -11.04 -0.05
CA PRO A 252 -1.25 -9.95 0.69
C PRO A 252 -1.70 -10.33 2.10
N MET A 253 -2.41 -11.45 2.23
CA MET A 253 -2.92 -11.92 3.52
C MET A 253 -1.78 -12.28 4.46
N SER A 254 -0.73 -12.97 3.98
CA SER A 254 0.45 -13.31 4.78
C SER A 254 1.20 -12.07 5.24
N PHE A 255 1.31 -11.03 4.41
CA PHE A 255 2.00 -9.80 4.78
C PHE A 255 1.25 -9.05 5.88
N PHE A 256 -0.01 -8.72 5.65
CA PHE A 256 -0.79 -7.87 6.56
C PHE A 256 -1.24 -8.60 7.83
N SER A 257 -1.37 -9.94 7.81
CA SER A 257 -1.63 -10.72 9.03
C SER A 257 -0.49 -10.70 10.05
N GLN A 258 0.71 -10.24 9.67
CA GLN A 258 1.81 -9.98 10.62
C GLN A 258 1.46 -8.93 11.68
N SER A 259 0.43 -8.11 11.45
CA SER A 259 -0.15 -7.21 12.45
C SER A 259 -0.90 -7.93 13.58
N GLY A 260 -1.26 -9.20 13.39
CA GLY A 260 -2.15 -9.96 14.29
C GLY A 260 -3.63 -9.58 14.17
N ARG A 261 -3.97 -8.71 13.21
CA ARG A 261 -5.29 -8.06 13.08
C ARG A 261 -6.10 -8.51 11.87
N MET A 262 -5.44 -9.10 10.88
CA MET A 262 -6.06 -9.53 9.62
C MET A 262 -6.22 -11.06 9.57
N SER A 263 -7.43 -11.52 9.21
CA SER A 263 -7.77 -12.95 9.03
C SER A 263 -8.66 -13.20 7.81
#